data_AF-A0A2W4JBN7-F1
#
_entry.id   AF-A0A2W4JBN7-F1
#
_cell.length_a   1.000
_cell.length_b   1.000
_cell.length_c   1.000
_cell.angle_alpha   90.00
_cell.angle_beta   90.00
_cell.angle_gamma   90.00
#
_symmetry.space_group_name_H-M   'P 1'
#
loop_
_entity.id
_entity.type
_entity.pdbx_description
1 polymer ?
#
loop_
_entity_poly.entity_id
_entity_poly.type
_entity_poly.pdbx_seq_one_letter_code
_entity_poly.pdbx_strand_id
1 'polypeptide(L)'
;MGVETITLPLDRGGFCRRRCPDCQREFKVRWTEMEGRLILQHLGASIRFANLDEVARAHPLVCPYCAHRESADSFFTPAQREHLARRAESLEAEIRFEQLRHVERSLAENPYPTFLALPPAPFRASLGPEPDDMRVILLPCCEEEIKIRESWTGWIRCPYCASHVEI
;
A
#
# COMPACT_ATOMS: atom_id res chain seq x y z
N MET A 1 -0.91 -17.11 16.81
CA MET A 1 -1.65 -16.32 15.81
C MET A 1 -0.72 -16.16 14.61
N GLY A 2 -1.14 -16.55 13.41
CA GLY A 2 -0.34 -16.31 12.21
C GLY A 2 -0.28 -14.81 11.95
N VAL A 3 0.91 -14.27 11.69
CA VAL A 3 1.06 -12.90 11.23
C VAL A 3 0.57 -12.87 9.79
N GLU A 4 -0.61 -12.29 9.56
CA GLU A 4 -1.10 -12.04 8.21
C GLU A 4 -0.36 -10.83 7.64
N THR A 5 0.45 -11.05 6.61
CA THR A 5 1.15 -9.95 5.93
C THR A 5 0.18 -9.23 5.01
N ILE A 6 -0.02 -7.92 5.22
CA ILE A 6 -0.82 -7.09 4.32
C ILE A 6 0.07 -6.65 3.16
N THR A 7 -0.27 -7.07 1.94
CA THR A 7 0.49 -6.78 0.73
C THR A 7 -0.42 -6.34 -0.42
N LEU A 8 0.18 -5.71 -1.43
CA LEU A 8 -0.49 -5.48 -2.71
C LEU A 8 -0.11 -6.60 -3.71
N PRO A 9 -0.96 -6.86 -4.73
CA PRO A 9 -0.62 -7.81 -5.77
C PRO A 9 0.66 -7.43 -6.51
N LEU A 10 1.49 -8.44 -6.75
CA LEU A 10 2.73 -8.34 -7.51
C LEU A 10 2.61 -9.14 -8.79
N ASP A 11 3.20 -8.65 -9.87
CA ASP A 11 3.34 -9.47 -11.07
C ASP A 11 4.40 -10.57 -10.88
N ARG A 12 4.59 -11.41 -11.91
CA ARG A 12 5.55 -12.51 -11.89
C ARG A 12 7.00 -12.08 -11.63
N GLY A 13 7.34 -10.81 -11.94
CA GLY A 13 8.66 -10.24 -11.70
C GLY A 13 8.81 -9.57 -10.33
N GLY A 14 7.77 -9.59 -9.50
CA GLY A 14 7.78 -8.92 -8.19
C GLY A 14 7.55 -7.41 -8.28
N PHE A 15 6.87 -6.92 -9.33
CA PHE A 15 6.57 -5.50 -9.48
C PHE A 15 5.14 -5.17 -9.05
N CYS A 16 4.98 -4.05 -8.35
CA CYS A 16 3.68 -3.50 -7.92
C CYS A 16 3.26 -2.35 -8.83
N ARG A 17 1.99 -2.35 -9.27
CA ARG A 17 1.43 -1.29 -10.11
C ARG A 17 1.27 0.03 -9.37
N ARG A 18 1.51 1.12 -10.09
CA ARG A 18 1.36 2.52 -9.70
C ARG A 18 0.61 3.28 -10.77
N ARG A 19 -0.10 4.35 -10.39
CA ARG A 19 -0.78 5.26 -11.30
C ARG A 19 -0.47 6.70 -10.91
N CYS A 20 0.05 7.48 -11.85
CA CYS A 20 0.35 8.88 -11.60
C CYS A 20 -0.93 9.68 -11.32
N PRO A 21 -1.00 10.47 -10.23
CA PRO A 21 -2.18 11.29 -9.95
C PRO A 21 -2.35 12.47 -10.94
N ASP A 22 -1.27 12.89 -11.61
CA ASP A 22 -1.29 13.96 -12.60
C ASP A 22 -1.66 13.41 -13.99
N CYS A 23 -0.74 12.69 -14.65
CA CYS A 23 -0.96 12.25 -16.02
C CYS A 23 -1.75 10.94 -16.18
N GLN A 24 -2.17 10.31 -15.07
CA GLN A 24 -3.00 9.10 -15.02
C GLN A 24 -2.38 7.85 -15.67
N ARG A 25 -1.13 7.91 -16.12
CA ARG A 25 -0.40 6.77 -16.69
C ARG A 25 0.04 5.81 -15.59
N GLU A 26 0.09 4.55 -15.97
CA GLU A 26 0.49 3.46 -15.08
C GLU A 26 1.91 2.99 -15.41
N PHE A 27 2.61 2.59 -14.36
CA PHE A 27 3.93 1.99 -14.39
C PHE A 27 4.02 1.04 -13.21
N LYS A 28 5.08 0.25 -13.12
CA LYS A 28 5.32 -0.60 -11.95
C LYS A 28 6.70 -0.38 -11.39
N VAL A 29 6.78 -0.49 -10.07
CA VAL A 29 8.02 -0.40 -9.30
C VAL A 29 8.29 -1.74 -8.65
N ARG A 30 9.56 -2.09 -8.46
CA ARG A 30 9.95 -3.33 -7.78
C ARG A 30 9.50 -3.29 -6.33
N TRP A 31 8.95 -4.41 -5.84
CA TRP A 31 8.60 -4.53 -4.43
C TRP A 31 9.86 -4.55 -3.57
N THR A 32 9.89 -3.71 -2.54
CA THR A 32 10.98 -3.62 -1.57
C THR A 32 10.40 -3.50 -0.16
N GLU A 33 11.24 -3.58 0.87
CA GLU A 33 10.81 -3.34 2.26
C GLU A 33 10.19 -1.93 2.42
N MET A 34 10.68 -0.96 1.66
CA MET A 34 10.17 0.41 1.65
C MET A 34 8.72 0.49 1.17
N GLU A 35 8.32 -0.38 0.23
CA GLU A 35 6.93 -0.50 -0.23
C GLU A 35 6.02 -1.07 0.88
N GLY A 36 6.52 -1.99 1.70
CA GLY A 36 5.82 -2.47 2.88
C GLY A 36 5.59 -1.36 3.91
N ARG A 37 6.60 -0.52 4.15
CA ARG A 37 6.49 0.66 5.05
C ARG A 37 5.48 1.67 4.53
N LEU A 38 5.41 1.84 3.21
CA LEU A 38 4.42 2.72 2.57
C LEU A 38 2.98 2.26 2.86
N ILE A 39 2.72 0.96 2.76
CA ILE A 39 1.40 0.39 3.10
C ILE A 39 1.09 0.61 4.57
N LEU A 40 2.06 0.34 5.47
CA LEU A 40 1.86 0.54 6.90
C LEU A 40 1.49 1.99 7.22
N GLN A 41 2.21 2.96 6.64
CA GLN A 41 1.92 4.37 6.86
C GLN A 41 0.54 4.75 6.32
N HIS A 42 0.18 4.29 5.12
CA HIS A 42 -1.10 4.59 4.49
C HIS A 42 -2.29 3.98 5.27
N LEU A 43 -2.15 2.74 5.73
CA LEU A 43 -3.14 2.09 6.59
C LEU A 43 -3.26 2.81 7.94
N GLY A 44 -2.11 3.10 8.57
CA GLY A 44 -2.07 3.76 9.87
C GLY A 44 -2.72 5.14 9.85
N ALA A 45 -2.58 5.90 8.76
CA ALA A 45 -3.26 7.18 8.57
C ALA A 45 -4.81 7.07 8.63
N SER A 46 -5.35 5.87 8.39
CA SER A 46 -6.79 5.60 8.41
C SER A 46 -7.27 4.97 9.73
N ILE A 47 -6.36 4.57 10.64
CA ILE A 47 -6.69 3.90 11.89
C ILE A 47 -6.65 4.90 13.05
N ARG A 48 -7.75 4.97 13.82
CA ARG A 48 -7.83 5.86 14.99
C ARG A 48 -6.82 5.47 16.06
N PHE A 49 -6.12 6.48 16.59
CA PHE A 49 -5.09 6.35 17.63
C PHE A 49 -3.86 5.51 17.22
N ALA A 50 -3.64 5.29 15.92
CA ALA A 50 -2.39 4.72 15.45
C ALA A 50 -1.21 5.66 15.78
N ASN A 51 -0.14 5.12 16.35
CA ASN A 51 1.08 5.87 16.58
C ASN A 51 1.92 5.93 15.30
N LEU A 52 1.66 6.93 14.46
CA LEU A 52 2.38 7.10 13.18
C LEU A 52 3.77 7.68 13.33
N ASP A 53 4.12 8.21 14.51
CA ASP A 53 5.47 8.73 14.77
C ASP A 53 6.53 7.61 14.72
N GLU A 54 6.12 6.37 14.94
CA GLU A 54 6.97 5.17 14.81
C GLU A 54 7.09 4.68 13.36
N VAL A 55 6.30 5.23 12.42
CA VAL A 55 6.29 4.81 11.02
C VAL A 55 7.01 5.83 10.15
N ALA A 56 8.03 5.39 9.42
CA ALA A 56 8.75 6.25 8.48
C ALA A 56 7.78 6.85 7.44
N ARG A 57 7.91 8.16 7.20
CA ARG A 57 7.10 8.86 6.19
C ARG A 57 7.38 8.34 4.78
N ALA A 58 6.35 8.38 3.93
CA ALA A 58 6.40 8.00 2.54
C ALA A 58 7.49 8.82 1.86
N HIS A 59 8.43 8.12 1.22
CA HIS A 59 9.38 8.78 0.35
C HIS A 59 8.63 9.39 -0.84
N PRO A 60 9.15 10.47 -1.44
CA PRO A 60 8.61 10.95 -2.69
C PRO A 60 8.89 9.95 -3.82
N LEU A 61 8.00 9.91 -4.81
CA LEU A 61 8.18 9.27 -6.10
C LEU A 61 7.97 10.28 -7.22
N VAL A 62 8.61 10.02 -8.35
CA VAL A 62 8.47 10.79 -9.58
C VAL A 62 7.81 9.93 -10.65
N CYS A 63 6.84 10.49 -11.37
CA CYS A 63 6.24 9.81 -12.51
C CYS A 63 7.28 9.64 -13.63
N PRO A 64 7.48 8.41 -14.15
CA PRO A 64 8.40 8.19 -15.26
C PRO A 64 8.03 8.98 -16.52
N TYR A 65 6.75 9.26 -16.73
CA TYR A 65 6.25 9.82 -17.99
C TYR A 65 6.15 11.35 -17.99
N CYS A 66 5.58 11.96 -16.94
CA CYS A 66 5.35 13.41 -16.88
C CYS A 66 6.25 14.14 -15.88
N ALA A 67 7.11 13.43 -15.15
CA ALA A 67 7.96 13.98 -14.10
C ALA A 67 7.22 14.61 -12.89
N HIS A 68 5.90 14.41 -12.75
CA HIS A 68 5.16 14.78 -11.54
C HIS A 68 5.78 14.15 -10.30
N ARG A 69 5.96 14.92 -9.23
CA ARG A 69 6.59 14.49 -7.97
C ARG A 69 5.60 14.61 -6.83
N GLU A 70 5.40 13.53 -6.09
CA GLU A 70 4.52 13.50 -4.92
C GLU A 70 4.91 12.36 -3.96
N SER A 71 4.19 12.19 -2.85
CA SER A 71 4.39 11.05 -1.95
C SER A 71 4.11 9.73 -2.66
N ALA A 72 4.86 8.67 -2.33
CA ALA A 72 4.75 7.39 -3.03
C ALA A 72 3.35 6.74 -2.94
N ASP A 73 2.61 6.98 -1.86
CA ASP A 73 1.26 6.46 -1.64
C ASP A 73 0.21 7.17 -2.51
N SER A 74 0.47 8.41 -2.91
CA SER A 74 -0.37 9.12 -3.89
C SER A 74 -0.37 8.43 -5.26
N PHE A 75 0.66 7.62 -5.54
CA PHE A 75 0.74 6.80 -6.76
C PHE A 75 0.04 5.45 -6.65
N PHE A 76 -0.65 5.11 -5.55
CA PHE A 76 -1.50 3.93 -5.53
C PHE A 76 -2.59 4.01 -6.61
N THR A 77 -2.99 2.87 -7.16
CA THR A 77 -4.13 2.83 -8.08
C THR A 77 -5.44 3.07 -7.29
N PRO A 78 -6.53 3.50 -7.95
CA PRO A 78 -7.83 3.62 -7.29
C PRO A 78 -8.27 2.30 -6.62
N ALA A 79 -8.06 1.16 -7.29
CA ALA A 79 -8.37 -0.15 -6.74
C ALA A 79 -7.54 -0.44 -5.48
N GLN A 80 -6.23 -0.17 -5.50
CA GLN A 80 -5.35 -0.35 -4.35
C GLN A 80 -5.79 0.51 -3.16
N ARG A 81 -6.11 1.79 -3.39
CA ARG A 81 -6.63 2.68 -2.33
C ARG A 81 -7.93 2.14 -1.71
N GLU A 82 -8.87 1.71 -2.53
CA GLU A 82 -10.14 1.15 -2.05
C GLU A 82 -9.92 -0.14 -1.24
N HIS A 83 -9.02 -1.02 -1.69
CA HIS A 83 -8.66 -2.23 -0.96
C HIS A 83 -8.00 -1.92 0.40
N LEU A 84 -7.03 -1.00 0.42
CA LEU A 84 -6.36 -0.59 1.66
C LEU A 84 -7.33 0.11 2.62
N ALA A 85 -8.24 0.94 2.12
CA ALA A 85 -9.28 1.57 2.95
C ALA A 85 -10.18 0.52 3.63
N ARG A 86 -10.71 -0.45 2.88
CA ARG A 86 -11.48 -1.56 3.46
C ARG A 86 -10.67 -2.40 4.45
N ARG A 87 -9.37 -2.58 4.18
CA ARG A 87 -8.51 -3.31 5.12
C ARG A 87 -8.30 -2.53 6.41
N ALA A 88 -8.12 -1.21 6.33
CA ALA A 88 -8.02 -0.34 7.51
C ALA A 88 -9.31 -0.40 8.36
N GLU A 89 -10.48 -0.36 7.74
CA GLU A 89 -11.76 -0.53 8.44
C GLU A 89 -11.86 -1.88 9.17
N SER A 90 -11.44 -2.96 8.50
CA SER A 90 -11.40 -4.30 9.11
C SER A 90 -10.44 -4.36 10.30
N LEU A 91 -9.22 -3.83 10.15
CA LEU A 91 -8.24 -3.77 11.22
C LEU A 91 -8.75 -2.95 12.41
N GLU A 92 -9.41 -1.83 12.15
CA GLU A 92 -10.00 -1.01 13.21
C GLU A 92 -11.09 -1.78 13.97
N ALA A 93 -11.90 -2.56 13.27
CA ALA A 93 -12.90 -3.43 13.90
C ALA A 93 -12.25 -4.55 14.74
N GLU A 94 -11.16 -5.16 14.25
CA GLU A 94 -10.36 -6.15 14.97
C GLU A 94 -9.74 -5.55 16.26
N ILE A 95 -9.11 -4.37 16.16
CA ILE A 95 -8.53 -3.66 17.31
C ILE A 95 -9.62 -3.34 18.35
N ARG A 96 -10.76 -2.80 17.90
CA ARG A 96 -11.88 -2.48 18.79
C ARG A 96 -12.42 -3.72 19.49
N PHE A 97 -12.55 -4.83 18.76
CA PHE A 97 -12.99 -6.10 19.34
C PHE A 97 -12.03 -6.57 20.43
N GLU A 98 -10.72 -6.55 20.18
CA GLU A 98 -9.72 -6.94 21.19
C GLU A 98 -9.72 -6.03 22.42
N GLN A 99 -9.90 -4.72 22.24
CA GLN A 99 -10.06 -3.77 23.34
C GLN A 99 -11.29 -4.09 24.19
N LEU A 100 -12.45 -4.33 23.56
CA LEU A 100 -13.68 -4.68 24.27
C LEU A 100 -13.57 -6.05 24.98
N ARG A 101 -12.96 -7.05 24.33
CA ARG A 101 -12.68 -8.37 24.90
C ARG A 101 -11.74 -8.29 26.09
N HIS A 102 -10.80 -7.35 26.11
CA HIS A 102 -9.97 -7.09 27.28
C HIS A 102 -10.81 -6.59 28.45
N VAL A 103 -11.66 -5.58 28.23
CA VAL A 103 -12.55 -5.04 29.29
C VAL A 103 -13.54 -6.09 29.81
N GLU A 104 -14.13 -6.88 28.90
CA GLU A 104 -15.04 -7.98 29.25
C GLU A 104 -14.36 -8.99 30.20
N ARG A 105 -13.11 -9.38 29.90
CA ARG A 105 -12.32 -10.27 30.75
C ARG A 105 -11.99 -9.63 32.10
N SER A 106 -11.64 -8.36 32.12
CA SER A 106 -11.30 -7.63 33.35
C SER A 106 -12.52 -7.40 34.27
N LEU A 107 -13.74 -7.45 33.73
CA LEU A 107 -15.00 -7.32 34.46
C LEU A 107 -15.75 -8.66 34.59
N ALA A 108 -15.06 -9.80 34.48
CA ALA A 108 -15.69 -11.11 34.46
C ALA A 108 -16.55 -11.43 35.70
N GLU A 109 -16.27 -10.79 36.84
CA GLU A 109 -17.04 -10.94 38.09
C GLU A 109 -18.24 -9.98 38.20
N ASN A 110 -18.41 -9.07 37.24
CA ASN A 110 -19.55 -8.14 37.24
C ASN A 110 -20.84 -8.92 36.90
N PRO A 111 -21.82 -9.01 37.83
CA PRO A 111 -23.07 -9.73 37.57
C PRO A 111 -23.98 -9.06 36.52
N TYR A 112 -23.69 -7.81 36.14
CA TYR A 112 -24.48 -7.02 35.19
C TYR A 112 -23.59 -6.43 34.09
N PRO A 113 -23.20 -7.23 33.08
CA PRO A 113 -22.45 -6.72 31.94
C PRO A 113 -23.30 -5.73 31.14
N THR A 114 -22.71 -4.58 30.79
CA THR A 114 -23.39 -3.51 30.05
C THR A 114 -23.14 -3.58 28.54
N PHE A 115 -22.26 -4.46 28.08
CA PHE A 115 -21.93 -4.67 26.68
C PHE A 115 -21.52 -6.13 26.43
N LEU A 116 -21.55 -6.52 25.15
CA LEU A 116 -21.01 -7.79 24.67
C LEU A 116 -20.08 -7.52 23.48
N ALA A 117 -18.87 -8.07 23.52
CA ALA A 117 -17.94 -7.95 22.41
C ALA A 117 -18.30 -8.97 21.31
N LEU A 118 -18.71 -8.48 20.14
CA LEU A 118 -19.00 -9.33 18.99
C LEU A 118 -17.78 -9.40 18.06
N PRO A 119 -17.34 -10.60 17.62
CA PRO A 119 -16.22 -10.72 16.71
C PRO A 119 -16.57 -10.05 15.37
N PRO A 120 -15.62 -9.31 14.75
CA PRO A 120 -15.85 -8.69 13.46
C PRO A 120 -15.96 -9.76 12.36
N ALA A 121 -16.61 -9.40 11.25
CA ALA A 121 -16.61 -10.24 10.06
C ALA A 121 -15.17 -10.34 9.51
N PRO A 122 -14.73 -11.54 9.08
CA PRO A 122 -13.39 -11.70 8.53
C PRO A 122 -13.24 -10.91 7.22
N PHE A 123 -12.09 -10.30 7.02
CA PHE A 123 -11.76 -9.62 5.77
C PHE A 123 -11.67 -10.63 4.61
N ARG A 124 -12.38 -10.35 3.50
CA ARG A 124 -12.42 -11.24 2.32
C ARG A 124 -12.12 -10.55 0.99
N ALA A 125 -11.86 -9.24 0.99
CA ALA A 125 -11.59 -8.53 -0.24
C ALA A 125 -10.19 -8.89 -0.77
N SER A 126 -10.08 -9.04 -2.09
CA SER A 126 -8.81 -9.24 -2.80
C SER A 126 -8.79 -8.37 -4.05
N LEU A 127 -7.61 -7.91 -4.43
CA LEU A 127 -7.39 -7.11 -5.64
C LEU A 127 -7.28 -7.97 -6.92
N GLY A 128 -7.31 -9.30 -6.79
CA GLY A 128 -7.01 -10.19 -7.90
C GLY A 128 -5.51 -10.25 -8.23
N PRO A 129 -5.10 -11.07 -9.21
CA PRO A 129 -3.70 -11.16 -9.62
C PRO A 129 -3.27 -9.92 -10.42
N GLU A 130 -2.03 -9.47 -10.21
CA GLU A 130 -1.43 -8.42 -11.03
C GLU A 130 -1.01 -9.00 -12.39
N PRO A 131 -1.50 -8.45 -13.52
CA PRO A 131 -1.14 -8.94 -14.85
C PRO A 131 0.32 -8.59 -15.17
N ASP A 132 0.97 -9.35 -16.05
CA ASP A 132 2.34 -9.08 -16.53
C ASP A 132 2.30 -8.51 -17.96
N ASP A 133 2.00 -7.21 -18.05
CA ASP A 133 1.58 -6.47 -19.27
C ASP A 133 2.50 -5.28 -19.61
N MET A 134 3.70 -5.22 -19.02
CA MET A 134 4.61 -4.09 -19.15
C MET A 134 6.06 -4.56 -19.30
N ARG A 135 6.85 -3.81 -20.09
CA ARG A 135 8.26 -4.12 -20.32
C ARG A 135 9.14 -3.57 -19.21
N VAL A 136 10.18 -4.34 -18.83
CA VAL A 136 11.18 -3.93 -17.84
C VAL A 136 12.18 -2.96 -18.48
N ILE A 137 12.53 -1.91 -17.74
CA ILE A 137 13.58 -0.95 -18.07
C ILE A 137 14.53 -0.86 -16.86
N LEU A 138 15.83 -1.06 -17.13
CA LEU A 138 16.89 -0.82 -16.17
C LEU A 138 17.19 0.68 -16.09
N LEU A 139 17.34 1.21 -14.88
CA LEU A 139 17.64 2.61 -14.61
C LEU A 139 19.13 2.77 -14.28
N PRO A 140 19.98 3.27 -15.21
CA PRO A 140 21.43 3.30 -15.01
C PRO A 140 21.89 4.21 -13.85
N CYS A 141 21.06 5.17 -13.45
CA CYS A 141 21.39 6.14 -12.40
C CYS A 141 21.37 5.55 -10.98
N CYS A 142 20.64 4.45 -10.75
CA CYS A 142 20.46 3.87 -9.42
C CYS A 142 20.39 2.35 -9.43
N GLU A 143 20.64 1.71 -10.58
CA GLU A 143 20.63 0.25 -10.77
C GLU A 143 19.29 -0.42 -10.44
N GLU A 144 18.21 0.36 -10.38
CA GLU A 144 16.86 -0.12 -10.14
C GLU A 144 16.16 -0.48 -11.44
N GLU A 145 15.09 -1.26 -11.33
CA GLU A 145 14.24 -1.62 -12.46
C GLU A 145 12.82 -1.11 -12.27
N ILE A 146 12.21 -0.70 -13.37
CA ILE A 146 10.79 -0.36 -13.42
C ILE A 146 10.14 -1.02 -14.62
N LYS A 147 8.81 -1.17 -14.58
CA LYS A 147 8.05 -1.56 -15.76
C LYS A 147 7.24 -0.40 -16.31
N ILE A 148 7.31 -0.20 -17.62
CA ILE A 148 6.54 0.82 -18.35
C ILE A 148 5.70 0.18 -19.44
N ARG A 149 4.71 0.92 -19.94
CA ARG A 149 3.86 0.46 -21.06
C ARG A 149 4.71 0.14 -22.29
N GLU A 150 4.41 -0.98 -22.95
CA GLU A 150 5.14 -1.44 -24.13
C GLU A 150 5.10 -0.44 -25.30
N SER A 151 3.99 0.27 -25.47
CA SER A 151 3.80 1.25 -26.54
C SER A 151 4.51 2.59 -26.32
N TRP A 152 5.20 2.77 -25.19
CA TRP A 152 5.87 4.03 -24.87
C TRP A 152 7.24 4.12 -25.56
N THR A 153 7.41 5.14 -26.41
CA THR A 153 8.62 5.38 -27.20
C THR A 153 9.33 6.69 -26.85
N GLY A 154 8.79 7.47 -25.90
CA GLY A 154 9.41 8.71 -25.43
C GLY A 154 10.43 8.46 -24.32
N TRP A 155 11.21 9.47 -23.97
CA TRP A 155 12.07 9.41 -22.79
C TRP A 155 11.27 9.22 -21.49
N ILE A 156 11.95 8.78 -20.43
CA ILE A 156 11.37 8.67 -19.09
C ILE A 156 12.24 9.37 -18.04
N ARG A 157 11.68 9.62 -16.85
CA ARG A 157 12.44 9.94 -15.63
C ARG A 157 12.56 8.73 -14.72
N CYS A 158 13.70 8.60 -14.06
CA CYS A 158 13.84 7.68 -12.94
C CYS A 158 12.87 8.08 -11.81
N PRO A 159 12.02 7.17 -11.30
CA PRO A 159 11.08 7.49 -10.21
C PRO A 159 11.73 7.87 -8.89
N TYR A 160 12.97 7.45 -8.68
CA TYR A 160 13.69 7.62 -7.41
C TYR A 160 14.52 8.91 -7.39
N CYS A 161 15.30 9.19 -8.45
CA CYS A 161 16.20 10.35 -8.49
C CYS A 161 15.84 11.42 -9.55
N ALA A 162 14.82 11.18 -10.38
CA ALA A 162 14.39 12.05 -11.47
C ALA A 162 15.37 12.23 -12.66
N SER A 163 16.45 11.45 -12.72
CA SER A 163 17.37 11.47 -13.87
C SER A 163 16.67 11.12 -15.18
N HIS A 164 17.14 11.70 -16.29
CA HIS A 164 16.69 11.34 -17.64
C HIS A 164 17.13 9.92 -18.00
N VAL A 165 16.26 9.17 -18.66
CA VAL A 165 16.59 7.86 -19.24
C VAL A 165 15.99 7.79 -20.65
N GLU A 166 16.86 7.52 -21.62
CA GLU A 166 16.48 7.18 -23.00
C GLU A 166 16.16 5.68 -23.08
N ILE A 167 15.12 5.30 -23.84
CA ILE A 167 14.53 3.94 -23.86
C ILE A 167 14.30 3.40 -25.27
#